data_AF-A0A2T4TM81-F1
#
_entry.id   AF-A0A2T4TM81-F1
#
_cell.length_a   1.000
_cell.length_b   1.000
_cell.length_c   1.000
_cell.angle_alpha   90.00
_cell.angle_beta   90.00
_cell.angle_gamma   90.00
#
_symmetry.space_group_name_H-M   'P 1'
#
loop_
_entity.id
_entity.type
_entity.pdbx_description
1 polymer ?
#
loop_
_entity_poly.entity_id
_entity_poly.type
_entity_poly.pdbx_seq_one_letter_code
_entity_poly.pdbx_strand_id
1 'polypeptide(L)'
;MIKFHDVKTTDRELIQRYTLCGDRMNCDLSFANIISWRFLYNTQIAEVDGFLVFRFYTGHHLAYMAPVWKCKWEEGMRERFAAVVRQMRDDAIILGHPFLMLGVCSYMTKILEETFPETFYIKPDRDHFDYIYTREKLATLSGKKLQGKRNHCNKFRKSFPNYEYRPLTKDMIPECIAVEESWRAVTKEDTDESEELSEELRSMTRVFDLWDEIGALGGTIWVDGKLIAFTFGCPITNTVFDVCVEKADTAYEGAFSIINQEFAQHLPEQYEYMNREEDLGIEGLRYAKLSYKPDILLEKNVIMEKYPLAQEETQEEIKEETIALWRDTFHDVEPFIQLYFSRVFKPEYNVICQVDQHTVAALQTLPYTMKYYSEEVRTAYISGVSVREEYRKQNMGNNLMSQAHFRLYHKDIVFATLIPAEEWLYDWYARCGYTRNITCTPGPKEIDKIDFKTFDEWQRKKDCVLLHDEEGLEIIKEDNRLTLTLNPTGQQETKDIPAMIRVINAEKALELYAQRHPERTENIRVYDDSDIPMNNTYFQIKRGHVVRTNRPLPDTRSLTIAELADYIFKDDSLEMNLMLN
;
A
#
# COMPACT_ATOMS: atom_id res chain seq x y z
N MET A 1 -15.30 3.78 16.35
CA MET A 1 -14.45 3.61 15.15
C MET A 1 -13.06 4.13 15.46
N ILE A 2 -12.03 3.32 15.18
CA ILE A 2 -10.64 3.68 15.46
C ILE A 2 -10.21 4.79 14.48
N LYS A 3 -9.60 5.86 15.01
CA LYS A 3 -9.10 6.97 14.19
C LYS A 3 -7.67 6.66 13.75
N PHE A 4 -7.54 5.90 12.67
CA PHE A 4 -6.26 5.64 12.03
C PHE A 4 -5.76 6.85 11.26
N HIS A 5 -4.45 7.06 11.28
CA HIS A 5 -3.74 7.93 10.35
C HIS A 5 -2.54 7.20 9.75
N ASP A 6 -2.17 7.58 8.54
CA ASP A 6 -0.97 7.06 7.88
C ASP A 6 0.27 7.33 8.69
N VAL A 7 1.11 6.30 8.88
CA VAL A 7 2.34 6.46 9.65
C VAL A 7 3.30 7.41 8.93
N LYS A 8 3.87 8.35 9.69
CA LYS A 8 4.81 9.37 9.21
C LYS A 8 6.09 9.32 10.03
N THR A 9 7.16 9.89 9.49
CA THR A 9 8.43 10.03 10.22
C THR A 9 8.27 10.83 11.51
N THR A 10 7.32 11.78 11.55
CA THR A 10 6.97 12.55 12.75
C THR A 10 6.32 11.73 13.87
N ASP A 11 5.84 10.52 13.59
CA ASP A 11 5.27 9.62 14.60
C ASP A 11 6.33 8.85 15.40
N ARG A 12 7.63 9.08 15.13
CA ARG A 12 8.74 8.38 15.79
C ARG A 12 8.63 8.38 17.30
N GLU A 13 8.44 9.55 17.90
CA GLU A 13 8.35 9.68 19.37
C GLU A 13 7.12 8.97 19.92
N LEU A 14 5.99 9.00 19.20
CA LEU A 14 4.77 8.31 19.58
C LEU A 14 5.00 6.79 19.56
N ILE A 15 5.51 6.23 18.46
CA ILE A 15 5.78 4.80 18.32
C ILE A 15 6.82 4.34 19.36
N GLN A 16 7.92 5.07 19.49
CA GLN A 16 9.01 4.72 20.40
C GLN A 16 8.62 4.79 21.88
N ARG A 17 7.60 5.59 22.25
CA ARG A 17 7.00 5.55 23.60
C ARG A 17 6.39 4.19 23.94
N TYR A 18 5.95 3.44 22.94
CA TYR A 18 5.38 2.11 23.09
C TYR A 18 6.40 0.99 22.92
N THR A 19 7.35 1.14 21.99
CA THR A 19 8.29 0.08 21.65
C THR A 19 9.53 0.07 22.55
N LEU A 20 10.13 1.24 22.85
CA LEU A 20 11.43 1.31 23.52
C LEU A 20 11.44 0.74 24.95
N CYS A 21 10.40 1.00 25.75
CA CYS A 21 10.37 0.55 27.15
C CYS A 21 9.84 -0.89 27.34
N GLY A 22 9.51 -1.61 26.27
CA GLY A 22 8.92 -2.95 26.33
C GLY A 22 9.92 -4.09 26.25
N ASP A 23 9.42 -5.30 26.47
CA ASP A 23 10.19 -6.55 26.37
C ASP A 23 10.00 -7.23 24.99
N ARG A 24 9.43 -6.51 24.03
CA ARG A 24 9.04 -7.02 22.70
C ARG A 24 10.23 -7.03 21.77
N MET A 25 10.50 -8.16 21.14
CA MET A 25 11.69 -8.32 20.30
C MET A 25 11.36 -8.48 18.82
N ASN A 26 10.11 -8.27 18.39
CA ASN A 26 9.70 -8.42 16.99
C ASN A 26 10.27 -7.27 16.13
N CYS A 27 10.98 -7.58 15.04
CA CYS A 27 11.55 -6.61 14.10
C CYS A 27 10.50 -5.72 13.42
N ASP A 28 9.25 -6.18 13.31
CA ASP A 28 8.14 -5.40 12.73
C ASP A 28 7.86 -4.11 13.54
N LEU A 29 8.31 -4.05 14.80
CA LEU A 29 8.18 -2.88 15.68
C LEU A 29 9.37 -1.92 15.61
N SER A 30 10.40 -2.25 14.83
CA SER A 30 11.49 -1.34 14.49
C SER A 30 10.93 -0.15 13.71
N PHE A 31 11.27 1.07 14.12
CA PHE A 31 10.78 2.26 13.44
C PHE A 31 11.27 2.34 11.98
N ALA A 32 12.46 1.80 11.70
CA ALA A 32 12.97 1.65 10.34
C ALA A 32 12.04 0.78 9.49
N ASN A 33 11.62 -0.39 9.98
CA ASN A 33 10.72 -1.29 9.25
C ASN A 33 9.33 -0.69 9.04
N ILE A 34 8.75 -0.08 10.07
CA ILE A 34 7.43 0.57 9.99
C ILE A 34 7.41 1.63 8.87
N ILE A 35 8.44 2.48 8.77
CA ILE A 35 8.50 3.57 7.79
C ILE A 35 8.93 3.10 6.40
N SER A 36 9.89 2.18 6.32
CA SER A 36 10.47 1.73 5.05
C SER A 36 9.51 0.86 4.27
N TRP A 37 8.74 -0.02 4.92
CA TRP A 37 7.77 -0.91 4.29
C TRP A 37 6.37 -0.30 4.10
N ARG A 38 6.13 0.94 4.53
CA ARG A 38 4.84 1.62 4.34
C ARG A 38 4.40 1.63 2.86
N PHE A 39 5.33 1.68 1.92
CA PHE A 39 4.97 1.68 0.49
C PHE A 39 4.26 0.41 0.03
N LEU A 40 4.53 -0.72 0.70
CA LEU A 40 3.98 -2.02 0.37
C LEU A 40 2.69 -2.24 1.15
N TYR A 41 2.73 -1.93 2.44
CA TYR A 41 1.66 -2.30 3.36
C TYR A 41 0.65 -1.18 3.66
N ASN A 42 0.90 0.04 3.18
CA ASN A 42 0.11 1.23 3.50
C ASN A 42 -0.16 1.38 5.01
N THR A 43 0.88 1.19 5.82
CA THR A 43 0.76 1.12 7.28
C THR A 43 0.15 2.37 7.89
N GLN A 44 -0.85 2.16 8.75
CA GLN A 44 -1.56 3.17 9.53
C GLN A 44 -1.47 2.84 11.01
N ILE A 45 -1.53 3.88 11.85
CA ILE A 45 -1.46 3.76 13.30
C ILE A 45 -2.59 4.50 14.00
N ALA A 46 -2.91 4.08 15.23
CA ALA A 46 -3.81 4.77 16.13
C ALA A 46 -3.45 4.51 17.60
N GLU A 47 -3.63 5.51 18.48
CA GLU A 47 -3.61 5.30 19.93
C GLU A 47 -5.05 5.06 20.42
N VAL A 48 -5.31 3.89 21.02
CA VAL A 48 -6.65 3.48 21.50
C VAL A 48 -6.51 2.93 22.92
N ASP A 49 -7.14 3.57 23.90
CA ASP A 49 -7.20 3.13 25.32
C ASP A 49 -5.84 2.81 25.98
N GLY A 50 -4.78 3.48 25.51
CA GLY A 50 -3.42 3.29 26.01
C GLY A 50 -2.65 2.18 25.28
N PHE A 51 -3.15 1.69 24.15
CA PHE A 51 -2.47 0.80 23.21
C PHE A 51 -2.15 1.53 21.90
N LEU A 52 -1.06 1.14 21.25
CA LEU A 52 -0.76 1.52 19.88
C LEU A 52 -1.21 0.36 18.97
N VAL A 53 -2.05 0.68 18.00
CA VAL A 53 -2.61 -0.28 17.04
C VAL A 53 -2.06 0.04 15.66
N PHE A 54 -1.66 -1.00 14.94
CA PHE A 54 -1.23 -0.92 13.55
C PHE A 54 -2.26 -1.61 12.66
N ARG A 55 -2.57 -0.99 11.52
CA ARG A 55 -3.41 -1.54 10.45
C ARG A 55 -2.66 -1.40 9.14
N PHE A 56 -2.71 -2.42 8.30
CA PHE A 56 -1.96 -2.46 7.06
C PHE A 56 -2.57 -3.49 6.10
N TYR A 57 -2.21 -3.42 4.81
CA TYR A 57 -2.62 -4.40 3.81
C TYR A 57 -1.48 -5.34 3.49
N THR A 58 -1.76 -6.64 3.44
CA THR A 58 -0.83 -7.65 2.88
C THR A 58 -1.51 -8.29 1.67
N GLY A 59 -0.92 -8.12 0.49
CA GLY A 59 -1.62 -8.38 -0.77
C GLY A 59 -2.92 -7.56 -0.86
N HIS A 60 -4.07 -8.24 -0.90
CA HIS A 60 -5.40 -7.62 -0.93
C HIS A 60 -6.15 -7.69 0.40
N HIS A 61 -5.50 -8.13 1.48
CA HIS A 61 -6.17 -8.39 2.75
C HIS A 61 -5.75 -7.40 3.83
N LEU A 62 -6.74 -6.81 4.51
CA LEU A 62 -6.52 -5.94 5.65
C LEU A 62 -6.09 -6.74 6.87
N ALA A 63 -4.94 -6.39 7.43
CA ALA A 63 -4.35 -7.02 8.59
C ALA A 63 -4.02 -6.00 9.69
N TYR A 64 -3.84 -6.51 10.89
CA TYR A 64 -3.44 -5.73 12.05
C TYR A 64 -2.27 -6.38 12.77
N MET A 65 -1.46 -5.59 13.48
CA MET A 65 -0.57 -6.15 14.49
C MET A 65 -1.34 -6.32 15.80
N ALA A 66 -0.85 -7.19 16.69
CA ALA A 66 -1.37 -7.24 18.06
C ALA A 66 -1.23 -5.86 18.75
N PRO A 67 -2.24 -5.39 19.52
CA PRO A 67 -2.16 -4.13 20.23
C PRO A 67 -0.90 -4.02 21.09
N VAL A 68 -0.14 -2.94 20.90
CA VAL A 68 1.12 -2.70 21.60
C VAL A 68 0.83 -1.90 22.87
N TRP A 69 1.01 -2.49 24.04
CA TRP A 69 0.91 -1.78 25.33
C TRP A 69 2.23 -1.11 25.73
N LYS A 70 2.21 -0.10 26.58
CA LYS A 70 3.46 0.51 27.09
C LYS A 70 4.19 -0.43 28.03
N CYS A 71 5.48 -0.57 27.82
CA CYS A 71 6.41 -1.30 28.67
C CYS A 71 5.99 -2.76 28.93
N LYS A 72 5.51 -3.08 30.14
CA LYS A 72 5.16 -4.44 30.56
C LYS A 72 3.66 -4.69 30.57
N TRP A 73 3.28 -5.95 30.36
CA TRP A 73 1.89 -6.35 30.50
C TRP A 73 1.47 -6.30 31.96
N GLU A 74 0.33 -5.68 32.24
CA GLU A 74 -0.31 -5.71 33.55
C GLU A 74 -1.70 -6.31 33.40
N GLU A 75 -2.05 -7.21 34.33
CA GLU A 75 -3.30 -7.96 34.26
C GLU A 75 -4.56 -7.07 34.24
N GLY A 76 -4.51 -5.92 34.91
CA GLY A 76 -5.57 -4.91 34.86
C GLY A 76 -5.79 -4.26 33.48
N MET A 77 -4.93 -4.52 32.50
CA MET A 77 -5.10 -4.07 31.11
C MET A 77 -5.97 -5.01 30.28
N ARG A 78 -6.27 -6.24 30.76
CA ARG A 78 -6.97 -7.27 29.97
C ARG A 78 -8.30 -6.80 29.39
N GLU A 79 -9.11 -6.13 30.18
CA GLU A 79 -10.43 -5.65 29.72
C GLU A 79 -10.30 -4.59 28.62
N ARG A 80 -9.36 -3.65 28.77
CA ARG A 80 -9.07 -2.63 27.74
C ARG A 80 -8.47 -3.27 26.49
N PHE A 81 -7.57 -4.23 26.65
CA PHE A 81 -7.04 -5.02 25.54
C PHE A 81 -8.16 -5.73 24.77
N ALA A 82 -9.11 -6.34 25.49
CA ALA A 82 -10.27 -6.97 24.89
C ALA A 82 -11.13 -5.96 24.10
N ALA A 83 -11.37 -4.78 24.66
CA ALA A 83 -12.11 -3.72 23.99
C ALA A 83 -11.40 -3.24 22.71
N VAL A 84 -10.07 -3.11 22.74
CA VAL A 84 -9.29 -2.73 21.56
C VAL A 84 -9.34 -3.81 20.47
N VAL A 85 -9.17 -5.09 20.82
CA VAL A 85 -9.26 -6.20 19.85
C VAL A 85 -10.65 -6.26 19.20
N ARG A 86 -11.73 -6.04 19.98
CA ARG A 86 -13.09 -5.94 19.41
C ARG A 86 -13.21 -4.76 18.45
N GLN A 87 -12.69 -3.58 18.81
CA GLN A 87 -12.71 -2.42 17.92
C GLN A 87 -11.92 -2.64 16.62
N MET A 88 -10.80 -3.38 16.66
CA MET A 88 -10.04 -3.73 15.46
C MET A 88 -10.79 -4.71 14.56
N ARG A 89 -11.48 -5.69 15.17
CA ARG A 89 -12.36 -6.61 14.47
C ARG A 89 -13.51 -5.87 13.79
N ASP A 90 -14.17 -4.97 14.50
CA ASP A 90 -15.27 -4.17 13.95
C ASP A 90 -14.76 -3.26 12.82
N ASP A 91 -13.56 -2.68 12.97
CA ASP A 91 -12.91 -1.91 11.89
C ASP A 91 -12.62 -2.75 10.65
N ALA A 92 -12.20 -4.01 10.81
CA ALA A 92 -11.96 -4.93 9.69
C ALA A 92 -13.27 -5.23 8.94
N ILE A 93 -14.34 -5.53 9.68
CA ILE A 93 -15.68 -5.79 9.14
C ILE A 93 -16.20 -4.55 8.40
N ILE A 94 -16.00 -3.35 8.97
CA ILE A 94 -16.37 -2.07 8.33
C ILE A 94 -15.71 -1.87 6.98
N LEU A 95 -14.48 -2.34 6.83
CA LEU A 95 -13.72 -2.26 5.58
C LEU A 95 -13.93 -3.49 4.69
N GLY A 96 -14.87 -4.38 5.02
CA GLY A 96 -15.21 -5.53 4.19
C GLY A 96 -14.17 -6.67 4.21
N HIS A 97 -13.34 -6.75 5.26
CA HIS A 97 -12.30 -7.77 5.40
C HIS A 97 -12.55 -8.69 6.61
N PRO A 98 -12.37 -10.02 6.46
CA PRO A 98 -12.23 -10.92 7.59
C PRO A 98 -11.10 -10.47 8.52
N PHE A 99 -11.33 -10.52 9.84
CA PHE A 99 -10.35 -10.08 10.81
C PHE A 99 -9.09 -10.97 10.78
N LEU A 100 -7.93 -10.31 10.61
CA LEU A 100 -6.62 -10.94 10.52
C LEU A 100 -5.62 -10.17 11.39
N MET A 101 -4.95 -10.86 12.32
CA MET A 101 -3.76 -10.32 12.98
C MET A 101 -2.51 -11.11 12.61
N LEU A 102 -1.40 -10.40 12.37
CA LEU A 102 -0.11 -10.95 12.01
C LEU A 102 0.97 -10.54 13.02
N GLY A 103 2.10 -11.25 13.00
CA GLY A 103 3.25 -10.92 13.85
C GLY A 103 3.01 -11.18 15.34
N VAL A 104 2.04 -12.03 15.70
CA VAL A 104 1.61 -12.18 17.09
C VAL A 104 2.52 -13.15 17.85
N CYS A 105 3.35 -12.62 18.75
CA CYS A 105 4.28 -13.44 19.54
C CYS A 105 3.56 -14.43 20.46
N SER A 106 4.19 -15.58 20.77
CA SER A 106 3.58 -16.65 21.58
C SER A 106 3.18 -16.27 23.01
N TYR A 107 3.67 -15.16 23.57
CA TYR A 107 3.15 -14.65 24.85
C TYR A 107 1.85 -13.82 24.68
N MET A 108 1.66 -13.18 23.52
CA MET A 108 0.42 -12.46 23.17
C MET A 108 -0.71 -13.43 22.83
N THR A 109 -0.40 -14.56 22.20
CA THR A 109 -1.40 -15.59 21.90
C THR A 109 -2.04 -16.15 23.17
N LYS A 110 -1.26 -16.31 24.25
CA LYS A 110 -1.79 -16.70 25.57
C LYS A 110 -2.78 -15.66 26.11
N ILE A 111 -2.43 -14.38 26.06
CA ILE A 111 -3.32 -13.29 26.47
C ILE A 111 -4.61 -13.30 25.64
N LEU A 112 -4.49 -13.47 24.32
CA LEU A 112 -5.64 -13.55 23.41
C LEU A 112 -6.55 -14.73 23.76
N GLU A 113 -6.00 -15.94 23.93
CA GLU A 113 -6.78 -17.14 24.24
C GLU A 113 -7.46 -17.04 25.61
N GLU A 114 -6.79 -16.50 26.62
CA GLU A 114 -7.41 -16.29 27.93
C GLU A 114 -8.48 -15.18 27.94
N THR A 115 -8.37 -14.21 27.01
CA THR A 115 -9.32 -13.09 26.90
C THR A 115 -10.52 -13.45 26.01
N PHE A 116 -10.30 -14.26 24.98
CA PHE A 116 -11.28 -14.70 23.99
C PHE A 116 -11.19 -16.21 23.78
N PRO A 117 -11.59 -17.02 24.79
CA PRO A 117 -11.48 -18.47 24.71
C PRO A 117 -12.18 -19.01 23.47
N GLU A 118 -11.54 -19.93 22.77
CA GLU A 118 -12.10 -20.63 21.61
C GLU A 118 -12.55 -19.73 20.44
N THR A 119 -12.12 -18.46 20.40
CA THR A 119 -12.58 -17.50 19.38
C THR A 119 -11.70 -17.50 18.12
N PHE A 120 -10.39 -17.69 18.29
CA PHE A 120 -9.41 -17.56 17.20
C PHE A 120 -8.77 -18.89 16.80
N TYR A 121 -8.46 -19.02 15.51
CA TYR A 121 -7.46 -19.94 15.00
C TYR A 121 -6.08 -19.27 15.10
N ILE A 122 -5.14 -19.95 15.75
CA ILE A 122 -3.77 -19.47 15.98
C ILE A 122 -2.82 -20.42 15.28
N LYS A 123 -2.07 -19.91 14.30
CA LYS A 123 -1.10 -20.70 13.54
C LYS A 123 0.27 -20.05 13.58
N PRO A 124 1.31 -20.74 14.07
CA PRO A 124 2.68 -20.26 13.93
C PRO A 124 3.08 -20.20 12.45
N ASP A 125 3.73 -19.11 12.06
CA ASP A 125 4.25 -18.92 10.71
C ASP A 125 5.77 -18.96 10.74
N ARG A 126 6.32 -20.15 10.50
CA ARG A 126 7.75 -20.42 10.66
C ARG A 126 8.61 -19.53 9.75
N ASP A 127 8.14 -19.19 8.58
CA ASP A 127 8.91 -18.44 7.60
C ASP A 127 9.14 -16.99 8.07
N HIS A 128 8.31 -16.52 9.02
CA HIS A 128 8.34 -15.19 9.62
C HIS A 128 8.89 -15.18 11.06
N PHE A 129 9.60 -16.23 11.49
CA PHE A 129 10.21 -16.23 12.83
C PHE A 129 11.49 -15.40 12.85
N ASP A 130 11.63 -14.54 13.86
CA ASP A 130 12.83 -13.72 14.01
C ASP A 130 13.97 -14.47 14.66
N TYR A 131 15.18 -14.19 14.19
CA TYR A 131 16.41 -14.74 14.73
C TYR A 131 17.11 -13.73 15.64
N ILE A 132 17.12 -14.00 16.94
CA ILE A 132 17.67 -13.09 17.95
C ILE A 132 18.92 -13.69 18.58
N TYR A 133 19.96 -12.88 18.71
CA TYR A 133 21.26 -13.25 19.23
C TYR A 133 21.67 -12.28 20.33
N THR A 134 22.40 -12.74 21.34
CA THR A 134 23.09 -11.82 22.25
C THR A 134 24.18 -11.07 21.49
N ARG A 135 24.27 -9.75 21.72
CA ARG A 135 25.29 -8.89 21.09
C ARG A 135 26.69 -9.42 21.37
N GLU A 136 26.97 -9.82 22.61
CA GLU A 136 28.25 -10.39 23.02
C GLU A 136 28.64 -11.63 22.20
N LYS A 137 27.67 -12.51 21.91
CA LYS A 137 27.91 -13.70 21.08
C LYS A 137 28.33 -13.30 19.67
N LEU A 138 27.69 -12.32 19.05
CA LEU A 138 28.04 -11.86 17.71
C LEU A 138 29.36 -11.08 17.69
N ALA A 139 29.63 -10.28 18.73
CA ALA A 139 30.85 -9.49 18.85
C ALA A 139 32.10 -10.38 19.07
N THR A 140 31.99 -11.40 19.92
CA THR A 140 33.13 -12.29 20.27
C THR A 140 33.22 -13.51 19.38
N LEU A 141 32.09 -13.95 18.81
CA LEU A 141 31.91 -15.22 18.13
C LEU A 141 32.45 -16.39 18.95
N SER A 142 32.39 -16.36 20.28
CA SER A 142 33.07 -17.32 21.16
C SER A 142 32.43 -18.72 21.17
N GLY A 143 33.17 -19.73 21.64
CA GLY A 143 32.67 -21.11 21.81
C GLY A 143 32.84 -22.05 20.60
N LYS A 144 32.73 -23.36 20.82
CA LYS A 144 33.02 -24.39 19.80
C LYS A 144 32.05 -24.32 18.60
N LYS A 145 30.77 -24.01 18.85
CA LYS A 145 29.73 -23.97 17.81
C LYS A 145 29.92 -22.85 16.78
N LEU A 146 30.62 -21.77 17.14
CA LEU A 146 30.89 -20.61 16.27
C LEU A 146 32.30 -20.59 15.69
N GLN A 147 33.08 -21.67 15.85
CA GLN A 147 34.44 -21.75 15.33
C GLN A 147 34.51 -21.47 13.82
N GLY A 148 33.52 -21.94 13.05
CA GLY A 148 33.45 -21.66 11.60
C GLY A 148 33.36 -20.17 11.30
N LYS A 149 32.50 -19.42 12.01
CA LYS A 149 32.36 -17.96 11.84
C LYS A 149 33.64 -17.22 12.23
N ARG A 150 34.28 -17.59 13.35
CA ARG A 150 35.61 -17.06 13.70
C ARG A 150 36.65 -17.33 12.62
N ASN A 151 36.65 -18.52 12.03
CA ASN A 151 37.59 -18.86 10.97
C ASN A 151 37.38 -17.97 9.73
N HIS A 152 36.12 -17.69 9.35
CA HIS A 152 35.83 -16.74 8.26
C HIS A 152 36.34 -15.34 8.58
N CYS A 153 36.07 -14.81 9.78
CA CYS A 153 36.59 -13.49 10.17
C CYS A 153 38.13 -13.46 10.20
N ASN A 154 38.78 -14.49 10.74
CA ASN A 154 40.24 -14.58 10.79
C ASN A 154 40.86 -14.68 9.39
N LYS A 155 40.22 -15.41 8.48
CA LYS A 155 40.64 -15.50 7.08
C LYS A 155 40.48 -14.16 6.36
N PHE A 156 39.38 -13.44 6.60
CA PHE A 156 39.19 -12.10 6.08
C PHE A 156 40.30 -11.15 6.57
N ARG A 157 40.53 -11.06 7.89
CA ARG A 157 41.59 -10.21 8.48
C ARG A 157 42.99 -10.55 7.96
N LYS A 158 43.27 -11.83 7.70
CA LYS A 158 44.56 -12.26 7.11
C LYS A 158 44.70 -11.85 5.64
N SER A 159 43.60 -11.90 4.89
CA SER A 159 43.59 -11.58 3.46
C SER A 159 43.60 -10.07 3.21
N PHE A 160 42.96 -9.30 4.11
CA PHE A 160 42.82 -7.85 4.02
C PHE A 160 43.27 -7.20 5.33
N PRO A 161 44.58 -7.19 5.65
CA PRO A 161 45.08 -6.73 6.95
C PRO A 161 44.85 -5.23 7.22
N ASN A 162 44.63 -4.44 6.17
CA ASN A 162 44.39 -2.99 6.24
C ASN A 162 42.92 -2.63 6.04
N TYR A 163 41.98 -3.57 6.24
CA TYR A 163 40.56 -3.23 6.18
C TYR A 163 40.20 -2.23 7.28
N GLU A 164 39.19 -1.41 7.01
CA GLU A 164 38.69 -0.43 7.98
C GLU A 164 37.20 -0.64 8.22
N TYR A 165 36.81 -0.65 9.50
CA TYR A 165 35.42 -0.44 9.87
C TYR A 165 35.16 1.05 10.02
N ARG A 166 34.08 1.55 9.44
CA ARG A 166 33.63 2.95 9.62
C ARG A 166 32.14 2.97 9.96
N PRO A 167 31.68 3.79 10.92
CA PRO A 167 30.25 4.05 11.10
C PRO A 167 29.64 4.54 9.78
N LEU A 168 28.46 4.03 9.44
CA LEU A 168 27.75 4.46 8.24
C LEU A 168 27.21 5.87 8.47
N THR A 169 27.57 6.80 7.59
CA THR A 169 27.06 8.17 7.56
C THR A 169 26.33 8.43 6.25
N LYS A 170 25.49 9.46 6.24
CA LYS A 170 24.62 9.79 5.09
C LYS A 170 25.39 10.05 3.79
N ASP A 171 26.60 10.59 3.88
CA ASP A 171 27.47 10.84 2.72
C ASP A 171 27.99 9.56 2.05
N MET A 172 27.96 8.41 2.74
CA MET A 172 28.39 7.10 2.21
C MET A 172 27.27 6.31 1.53
N ILE A 173 26.03 6.82 1.54
CA ILE A 173 24.86 6.15 0.95
C ILE A 173 25.07 5.82 -0.53
N PRO A 174 25.62 6.71 -1.39
CA PRO A 174 25.87 6.38 -2.79
C PRO A 174 26.77 5.14 -2.96
N GLU A 175 27.79 4.98 -2.12
CA GLU A 175 28.68 3.82 -2.12
C GLU A 175 27.99 2.55 -1.62
N CYS A 176 27.06 2.67 -0.65
CA CYS A 176 26.26 1.55 -0.19
C CYS A 176 25.31 1.05 -1.30
N ILE A 177 24.68 1.98 -2.01
CA ILE A 177 23.86 1.67 -3.20
C ILE A 177 24.74 0.93 -4.23
N ALA A 178 25.93 1.43 -4.55
CA ALA A 178 26.82 0.78 -5.51
C ALA A 178 27.19 -0.67 -5.13
N VAL A 179 27.36 -0.97 -3.84
CA VAL A 179 27.58 -2.36 -3.37
C VAL A 179 26.36 -3.24 -3.60
N GLU A 180 25.16 -2.75 -3.31
CA GLU A 180 23.91 -3.48 -3.59
C GLU A 180 23.74 -3.71 -5.10
N GLU A 181 24.06 -2.72 -5.94
CA GLU A 181 24.00 -2.86 -7.40
C GLU A 181 24.96 -3.94 -7.91
N SER A 182 26.20 -3.95 -7.40
CA SER A 182 27.19 -4.96 -7.75
C SER A 182 26.77 -6.35 -7.29
N TRP A 183 26.22 -6.46 -6.07
CA TRP A 183 25.71 -7.73 -5.55
C TRP A 183 24.62 -8.29 -6.48
N ARG A 184 23.64 -7.48 -6.85
CA ARG A 184 22.56 -7.87 -7.77
C ARG A 184 23.05 -8.26 -9.14
N ALA A 185 24.02 -7.55 -9.71
CA ALA A 185 24.55 -7.87 -11.03
C ALA A 185 25.12 -9.30 -11.09
N VAL A 186 25.69 -9.78 -9.99
CA VAL A 186 26.26 -11.13 -9.87
C VAL A 186 25.18 -12.18 -9.57
N THR A 187 24.17 -11.88 -8.75
CA THR A 187 23.06 -12.82 -8.48
C THR A 187 22.02 -12.89 -9.60
N LYS A 188 21.94 -11.89 -10.49
CA LYS A 188 21.03 -11.87 -11.65
C LYS A 188 21.28 -12.99 -12.68
N GLU A 189 22.46 -13.60 -12.71
CA GLU A 189 22.72 -14.74 -13.61
C GLU A 189 22.06 -16.05 -13.14
N ASP A 190 21.58 -16.13 -11.88
CA ASP A 190 21.07 -17.37 -11.27
C ASP A 190 19.56 -17.37 -10.92
N THR A 191 18.84 -16.24 -11.03
CA THR A 191 17.41 -16.14 -10.67
C THR A 191 16.65 -15.11 -11.50
N ASP A 192 15.49 -15.51 -12.06
CA ASP A 192 14.47 -14.59 -12.60
C ASP A 192 14.15 -13.50 -11.57
N GLU A 193 13.93 -12.26 -12.02
CA GLU A 193 13.66 -11.10 -11.16
C GLU A 193 12.51 -11.39 -10.18
N SER A 194 12.80 -11.69 -8.91
CA SER A 194 11.76 -11.81 -7.89
C SER A 194 11.31 -10.42 -7.45
N GLU A 195 9.99 -10.20 -7.38
CA GLU A 195 9.38 -8.95 -6.91
C GLU A 195 9.92 -8.53 -5.54
N GLU A 196 10.22 -9.49 -4.65
CA GLU A 196 10.81 -9.29 -3.33
C GLU A 196 12.15 -8.53 -3.36
N LEU A 197 13.03 -8.83 -4.32
CA LEU A 197 14.28 -8.09 -4.49
C LEU A 197 14.00 -6.63 -4.84
N SER A 198 12.95 -6.33 -5.60
CA SER A 198 12.60 -4.95 -5.93
C SER A 198 12.07 -4.18 -4.70
N GLU A 199 11.35 -4.86 -3.83
CA GLU A 199 10.76 -4.32 -2.60
C GLU A 199 11.81 -4.06 -1.52
N GLU A 200 12.74 -4.99 -1.29
CA GLU A 200 13.86 -4.82 -0.36
C GLU A 200 14.70 -3.58 -0.73
N LEU A 201 14.97 -3.37 -2.03
CA LEU A 201 15.69 -2.20 -2.51
C LEU A 201 14.92 -0.90 -2.22
N ARG A 202 13.60 -0.90 -2.41
CA ARG A 202 12.75 0.26 -2.13
C ARG A 202 12.70 0.56 -0.64
N SER A 203 12.61 -0.47 0.20
CA SER A 203 12.69 -0.38 1.66
C SER A 203 14.04 0.22 2.10
N MET A 204 15.15 -0.36 1.63
CA MET A 204 16.50 0.11 1.93
C MET A 204 16.74 1.56 1.51
N THR A 205 16.38 1.91 0.26
CA THR A 205 16.54 3.27 -0.27
C THR A 205 15.73 4.28 0.54
N ARG A 206 14.54 3.88 1.02
CA ARG A 206 13.72 4.74 1.87
C ARG A 206 14.34 4.99 3.24
N VAL A 207 15.03 4.00 3.82
CA VAL A 207 15.79 4.22 5.06
C VAL A 207 16.95 5.20 4.82
N PHE A 208 17.65 5.06 3.70
CA PHE A 208 18.73 5.97 3.31
C PHE A 208 18.25 7.41 3.10
N ASP A 209 17.12 7.62 2.41
CA ASP A 209 16.54 8.95 2.19
C ASP A 209 16.13 9.64 3.50
N LEU A 210 15.72 8.84 4.50
CA LEU A 210 15.19 9.29 5.79
C LEU A 210 16.12 8.96 6.97
N TRP A 211 17.43 8.84 6.70
CA TRP A 211 18.42 8.31 7.64
C TRP A 211 18.37 8.96 9.02
N ASP A 212 18.31 10.30 9.04
CA ASP A 212 18.34 11.11 10.26
C ASP A 212 16.98 11.05 11.00
N GLU A 213 15.88 11.13 10.25
CA GLU A 213 14.52 11.08 10.76
C GLU A 213 14.21 9.73 11.40
N ILE A 214 14.63 8.64 10.77
CA ILE A 214 14.53 7.28 11.30
C ILE A 214 15.46 7.09 12.50
N GLY A 215 16.62 7.75 12.49
CA GLY A 215 17.67 7.57 13.50
C GLY A 215 18.33 6.22 13.35
N ALA A 216 18.61 5.82 12.11
CA ALA A 216 19.29 4.59 11.79
C ALA A 216 20.75 4.65 12.26
N LEU A 217 21.26 3.50 12.70
CA LEU A 217 22.68 3.30 12.96
C LEU A 217 23.19 2.20 12.04
N GLY A 218 24.41 2.38 11.52
CA GLY A 218 25.01 1.42 10.62
C GLY A 218 26.52 1.39 10.69
N GLY A 219 27.09 0.42 9.99
CA GLY A 219 28.52 0.19 9.86
C GLY A 219 28.88 -0.22 8.45
N THR A 220 30.14 0.01 8.09
CA THR A 220 30.69 -0.29 6.77
C THR A 220 32.06 -0.94 6.89
N ILE A 221 32.43 -1.76 5.91
CA ILE A 221 33.77 -2.33 5.76
C ILE A 221 34.40 -1.81 4.48
N TRP A 222 35.63 -1.33 4.60
CA TRP A 222 36.42 -0.79 3.51
C TRP A 222 37.69 -1.61 3.30
N VAL A 223 38.03 -1.86 2.04
CA VAL A 223 39.29 -2.50 1.63
C VAL A 223 39.89 -1.64 0.52
N ASP A 224 41.14 -1.21 0.69
CA ASP A 224 41.86 -0.37 -0.27
C ASP A 224 41.08 0.88 -0.72
N GLY A 225 40.35 1.50 0.23
CA GLY A 225 39.54 2.70 -0.04
C GLY A 225 38.20 2.43 -0.73
N LYS A 226 37.84 1.17 -1.01
CA LYS A 226 36.54 0.76 -1.57
C LYS A 226 35.62 0.22 -0.47
N LEU A 227 34.37 0.69 -0.41
CA LEU A 227 33.32 0.09 0.42
C LEU A 227 32.94 -1.27 -0.17
N ILE A 228 33.02 -2.33 0.64
CA ILE A 228 32.73 -3.71 0.20
C ILE A 228 31.59 -4.37 0.97
N ALA A 229 31.21 -3.84 2.14
CA ALA A 229 30.09 -4.35 2.91
C ALA A 229 29.50 -3.23 3.78
N PHE A 230 28.20 -3.30 4.03
CA PHE A 230 27.51 -2.41 4.96
C PHE A 230 26.37 -3.13 5.66
N THR A 231 25.98 -2.58 6.81
CA THR A 231 24.81 -3.01 7.56
C THR A 231 24.20 -1.82 8.28
N PHE A 232 22.90 -1.84 8.51
CA PHE A 232 22.23 -0.86 9.35
C PHE A 232 20.96 -1.42 9.98
N GLY A 233 20.44 -0.68 10.95
CA GLY A 233 19.10 -0.89 11.47
C GLY A 233 18.74 0.11 12.56
N CYS A 234 17.78 -0.25 13.41
CA CYS A 234 17.21 0.63 14.43
C CYS A 234 16.89 -0.10 15.74
N PRO A 235 16.77 0.62 16.86
CA PRO A 235 16.28 0.04 18.10
C PRO A 235 14.83 -0.45 17.99
N ILE A 236 14.57 -1.68 18.44
CA ILE A 236 13.21 -2.19 18.72
C ILE A 236 12.82 -1.77 20.13
N THR A 237 13.72 -2.03 21.09
CA THR A 237 13.60 -1.65 22.49
C THR A 237 14.85 -0.90 22.96
N ASN A 238 14.89 -0.49 24.22
CA ASN A 238 16.10 0.03 24.86
C ASN A 238 17.25 -1.00 24.92
N THR A 239 16.94 -2.30 24.79
CA THR A 239 17.92 -3.41 24.92
C THR A 239 18.01 -4.31 23.70
N VAL A 240 17.15 -4.13 22.69
CA VAL A 240 17.10 -4.95 21.48
C VAL A 240 17.27 -4.05 20.27
N PHE A 241 18.28 -4.35 19.46
CA PHE A 241 18.56 -3.66 18.21
C PHE A 241 18.20 -4.54 17.03
N ASP A 242 17.48 -3.98 16.06
CA ASP A 242 17.14 -4.63 14.81
C ASP A 242 18.24 -4.41 13.77
N VAL A 243 18.63 -5.45 13.05
CA VAL A 243 19.56 -5.38 11.91
C VAL A 243 18.76 -5.62 10.64
N CYS A 244 18.22 -4.54 10.08
CA CYS A 244 17.29 -4.59 8.95
C CYS A 244 17.97 -4.98 7.62
N VAL A 245 19.22 -4.55 7.42
CA VAL A 245 19.95 -4.81 6.18
C VAL A 245 21.39 -5.19 6.48
N GLU A 246 21.89 -6.22 5.80
CA GLU A 246 23.30 -6.62 5.79
C GLU A 246 23.67 -7.05 4.37
N LYS A 247 24.57 -6.29 3.72
CA LYS A 247 25.00 -6.53 2.34
C LYS A 247 26.52 -6.56 2.25
N ALA A 248 27.05 -7.42 1.40
CA ALA A 248 28.48 -7.56 1.17
C ALA A 248 28.79 -8.06 -0.24
N ASP A 249 29.92 -7.59 -0.78
CA ASP A 249 30.49 -8.05 -2.04
C ASP A 249 31.01 -9.49 -1.87
N THR A 250 30.42 -10.43 -2.61
CA THR A 250 30.70 -11.87 -2.53
C THR A 250 32.08 -12.24 -3.06
N ALA A 251 32.76 -11.34 -3.79
CA ALA A 251 34.15 -11.53 -4.18
C ALA A 251 35.12 -11.52 -2.97
N TYR A 252 34.70 -10.97 -1.84
CA TYR A 252 35.50 -10.85 -0.63
C TYR A 252 35.11 -11.95 0.37
N GLU A 253 35.88 -13.04 0.38
CA GLU A 253 35.59 -14.18 1.25
C GLU A 253 35.61 -13.78 2.74
N GLY A 254 34.47 -13.97 3.41
CA GLY A 254 34.29 -13.63 4.82
C GLY A 254 33.71 -12.24 5.06
N ALA A 255 33.39 -11.46 4.03
CA ALA A 255 32.83 -10.10 4.15
C ALA A 255 31.54 -10.05 4.99
N PHE A 256 30.58 -10.96 4.76
CA PHE A 256 29.38 -11.07 5.61
C PHE A 256 29.71 -11.39 7.08
N SER A 257 30.71 -12.24 7.33
CA SER A 257 31.06 -12.60 8.71
C SER A 257 31.76 -11.46 9.44
N ILE A 258 32.62 -10.71 8.75
CA ILE A 258 33.37 -9.60 9.36
C ILE A 258 32.46 -8.39 9.61
N ILE A 259 31.60 -7.98 8.67
CA ILE A 259 30.67 -6.85 8.91
C ILE A 259 29.74 -7.15 10.08
N ASN A 260 29.25 -8.38 10.17
CA ASN A 260 28.39 -8.80 11.27
C ASN A 260 29.08 -8.68 12.64
N GLN A 261 30.33 -9.16 12.73
CA GLN A 261 31.12 -9.11 13.97
C GLN A 261 31.50 -7.68 14.33
N GLU A 262 32.03 -6.92 13.38
CA GLU A 262 32.49 -5.54 13.59
C GLU A 262 31.31 -4.65 14.01
N PHE A 263 30.15 -4.79 13.37
CA PHE A 263 28.97 -4.04 13.77
C PHE A 263 28.53 -4.38 15.21
N ALA A 264 28.49 -5.68 15.58
CA ALA A 264 28.17 -6.08 16.95
C ALA A 264 29.17 -5.57 18.01
N GLN A 265 30.44 -5.40 17.63
CA GLN A 265 31.49 -4.84 18.50
C GLN A 265 31.34 -3.32 18.70
N HIS A 266 30.90 -2.60 17.67
CA HIS A 266 30.75 -1.14 17.70
C HIS A 266 29.32 -0.68 18.08
N LEU A 267 28.35 -1.58 18.10
CA LEU A 267 27.00 -1.29 18.55
C LEU A 267 27.00 -0.97 20.07
N PRO A 268 26.28 0.07 20.52
CA PRO A 268 26.25 0.46 21.93
C PRO A 268 25.90 -0.71 22.87
N GLU A 269 26.63 -0.80 24.00
CA GLU A 269 26.52 -1.95 24.92
C GLU A 269 25.14 -2.11 25.57
N GLN A 270 24.34 -1.04 25.61
CA GLN A 270 22.95 -1.06 26.08
C GLN A 270 22.07 -2.05 25.29
N TYR A 271 22.44 -2.35 24.03
CA TYR A 271 21.76 -3.36 23.24
C TYR A 271 22.32 -4.74 23.58
N GLU A 272 21.60 -5.44 24.43
CA GLU A 272 21.92 -6.80 24.87
C GLU A 272 21.67 -7.82 23.76
N TYR A 273 20.66 -7.57 22.92
CA TYR A 273 20.22 -8.45 21.84
C TYR A 273 20.24 -7.76 20.49
N MET A 274 20.54 -8.54 19.46
CA MET A 274 20.43 -8.17 18.05
C MET A 274 19.40 -9.09 17.40
N ASN A 275 18.28 -8.52 16.96
CA ASN A 275 17.35 -9.19 16.05
C ASN A 275 17.89 -9.07 14.63
N ARG A 276 17.96 -10.18 13.89
CA ARG A 276 18.39 -10.20 12.49
C ARG A 276 17.26 -10.66 11.56
N GLU A 277 16.01 -10.39 11.91
CA GLU A 277 14.78 -10.61 11.14
C GLU A 277 14.52 -12.07 10.73
N GLU A 278 13.58 -12.31 9.80
CA GLU A 278 13.13 -13.64 9.39
C GLU A 278 13.82 -14.24 8.15
N ASP A 279 13.66 -15.55 7.93
CA ASP A 279 14.27 -16.21 6.77
C ASP A 279 13.39 -16.28 5.52
N LEU A 280 12.13 -15.83 5.61
CA LEU A 280 11.15 -15.77 4.51
C LEU A 280 10.94 -17.12 3.81
N GLY A 281 11.25 -18.24 4.48
CA GLY A 281 11.19 -19.58 3.89
C GLY A 281 12.36 -19.93 2.96
N ILE A 282 13.31 -19.01 2.76
CA ILE A 282 14.47 -19.21 1.88
C ILE A 282 15.48 -20.13 2.58
N GLU A 283 15.69 -21.33 2.04
CA GLU A 283 16.50 -22.38 2.67
C GLU A 283 17.95 -21.93 2.96
N GLY A 284 18.59 -21.26 2.00
CA GLY A 284 19.95 -20.73 2.17
C GLY A 284 20.05 -19.68 3.28
N LEU A 285 19.07 -18.77 3.35
CA LEU A 285 18.99 -17.74 4.38
C LEU A 285 18.73 -18.35 5.76
N ARG A 286 17.80 -19.31 5.84
CA ARG A 286 17.51 -20.11 7.04
C ARG A 286 18.76 -20.80 7.56
N TYR A 287 19.50 -21.48 6.69
CA TYR A 287 20.78 -22.11 7.06
C TYR A 287 21.79 -21.07 7.59
N ALA A 288 21.94 -19.94 6.88
CA ALA A 288 22.86 -18.88 7.27
C ALA A 288 22.55 -18.33 8.68
N LYS A 289 21.28 -18.03 8.98
CA LYS A 289 20.85 -17.54 10.30
C LYS A 289 21.03 -18.62 11.38
N LEU A 290 20.55 -19.85 11.17
CA LEU A 290 20.73 -20.97 12.11
C LEU A 290 22.21 -21.33 12.36
N SER A 291 23.12 -21.02 11.43
CA SER A 291 24.55 -21.25 11.60
C SER A 291 25.18 -20.37 12.70
N TYR A 292 24.61 -19.20 12.98
CA TYR A 292 25.02 -18.31 14.07
C TYR A 292 24.44 -18.70 15.45
N LYS A 293 23.61 -19.74 15.51
CA LYS A 293 23.04 -20.28 16.76
C LYS A 293 22.26 -19.21 17.53
N PRO A 294 21.07 -18.81 17.04
CA PRO A 294 20.22 -17.83 17.72
C PRO A 294 19.96 -18.25 19.17
N ASP A 295 19.91 -17.28 20.06
CA ASP A 295 19.50 -17.47 21.45
C ASP A 295 17.99 -17.66 21.54
N ILE A 296 17.25 -16.92 20.71
CA ILE A 296 15.79 -16.98 20.62
C ILE A 296 15.43 -17.07 19.14
N LEU A 297 14.60 -18.04 18.81
CA LEU A 297 13.84 -18.06 17.57
C LEU A 297 12.43 -17.58 17.93
N LEU A 298 12.14 -16.31 17.67
CA LEU A 298 10.92 -15.66 18.13
C LEU A 298 9.76 -16.08 17.23
N GLU A 299 8.88 -16.91 17.77
CA GLU A 299 7.70 -17.38 17.06
C GLU A 299 6.69 -16.25 16.85
N LYS A 300 6.31 -16.01 15.59
CA LYS A 300 5.21 -15.11 15.19
C LYS A 300 4.03 -15.97 14.71
N ASN A 301 2.82 -15.61 15.15
CA ASN A 301 1.59 -16.34 14.82
C ASN A 301 0.65 -15.48 13.98
N VAL A 302 -0.07 -16.16 13.10
CA VAL A 302 -1.24 -15.64 12.37
C VAL A 302 -2.49 -15.96 13.18
N ILE A 303 -3.32 -14.95 13.41
CA ILE A 303 -4.57 -15.05 14.16
C ILE A 303 -5.72 -14.74 13.21
N MET A 304 -6.64 -15.68 13.07
CA MET A 304 -7.88 -15.53 12.30
C MET A 304 -9.06 -15.95 13.18
N GLU A 305 -10.27 -15.48 12.91
CA GLU A 305 -11.44 -16.01 13.60
C GLU A 305 -11.68 -17.49 13.24
N LYS A 306 -12.11 -18.33 14.19
CA LYS A 306 -12.46 -19.74 13.88
C LYS A 306 -13.65 -19.85 12.93
N TYR A 307 -14.57 -18.90 13.05
CA TYR A 307 -15.67 -18.69 12.14
C TYR A 307 -15.47 -17.30 11.56
N PRO A 308 -14.61 -17.14 10.54
CA PRO A 308 -14.62 -15.89 9.79
C PRO A 308 -16.07 -15.75 9.34
N LEU A 309 -16.70 -14.61 9.65
CA LEU A 309 -18.01 -14.27 9.13
C LEU A 309 -17.87 -14.19 7.60
N ALA A 310 -17.91 -15.33 6.94
CA ALA A 310 -18.49 -15.42 5.62
C ALA A 310 -19.90 -14.88 5.80
N GLN A 311 -20.05 -13.63 5.36
CA GLN A 311 -21.30 -12.99 4.97
C GLN A 311 -22.29 -14.06 4.47
N GLU A 312 -23.25 -14.43 5.31
CA GLU A 312 -24.56 -14.92 4.86
C GLU A 312 -25.54 -13.76 4.84
N GLU A 313 -25.09 -12.56 4.45
CA GLU A 313 -26.00 -11.61 3.85
C GLU A 313 -26.06 -11.92 2.37
N THR A 314 -27.26 -12.13 1.88
CA THR A 314 -27.47 -12.34 0.46
C THR A 314 -27.07 -11.07 -0.28
N GLN A 315 -26.53 -11.20 -1.50
CA GLN A 315 -26.28 -10.03 -2.37
C GLN A 315 -27.54 -9.19 -2.58
N GLU A 316 -28.72 -9.76 -2.34
CA GLU A 316 -29.99 -9.07 -2.33
C GLU A 316 -30.15 -8.10 -1.15
N GLU A 317 -29.79 -8.48 0.08
CA GLU A 317 -29.86 -7.59 1.25
C GLU A 317 -28.92 -6.39 1.09
N ILE A 318 -27.67 -6.62 0.68
CA ILE A 318 -26.71 -5.55 0.37
C ILE A 318 -27.26 -4.62 -0.71
N LYS A 319 -27.92 -5.18 -1.73
CA LYS A 319 -28.54 -4.41 -2.80
C LYS A 319 -29.70 -3.56 -2.27
N GLU A 320 -30.60 -4.12 -1.47
CA GLU A 320 -31.73 -3.41 -0.86
C GLU A 320 -31.26 -2.25 0.04
N GLU A 321 -30.23 -2.47 0.85
CA GLU A 321 -29.64 -1.42 1.68
C GLU A 321 -28.93 -0.35 0.85
N THR A 322 -28.27 -0.74 -0.25
CA THR A 322 -27.66 0.21 -1.18
C THR A 322 -28.74 1.05 -1.87
N ILE A 323 -29.90 0.47 -2.22
CA ILE A 323 -31.07 1.19 -2.76
C ILE A 323 -31.59 2.19 -1.74
N ALA A 324 -31.75 1.78 -0.48
CA ALA A 324 -32.20 2.67 0.59
C ALA A 324 -31.23 3.85 0.78
N LEU A 325 -29.93 3.56 0.80
CA LEU A 325 -28.89 4.57 0.90
C LEU A 325 -28.89 5.54 -0.29
N TRP A 326 -29.13 5.04 -1.51
CA TRP A 326 -29.26 5.86 -2.72
C TRP A 326 -30.47 6.80 -2.61
N ARG A 327 -31.65 6.30 -2.24
CA ARG A 327 -32.87 7.09 -2.05
C ARG A 327 -32.67 8.24 -1.07
N ASP A 328 -32.01 7.95 0.05
CA ASP A 328 -31.75 8.92 1.11
C ASP A 328 -30.70 9.97 0.71
N THR A 329 -29.83 9.66 -0.25
CA THR A 329 -28.72 10.53 -0.65
C THR A 329 -29.06 11.41 -1.85
N PHE A 330 -29.63 10.84 -2.91
CA PHE A 330 -29.81 11.52 -4.20
C PHE A 330 -31.25 12.00 -4.43
N HIS A 331 -32.23 11.39 -3.75
CA HIS A 331 -33.65 11.72 -3.89
C HIS A 331 -34.18 11.60 -5.33
N ASP A 332 -33.59 10.70 -6.13
CA ASP A 332 -34.05 10.42 -7.48
C ASP A 332 -35.45 9.82 -7.51
N VAL A 333 -36.10 9.95 -8.66
CA VAL A 333 -37.43 9.39 -8.91
C VAL A 333 -37.37 7.85 -8.98
N GLU A 334 -38.34 7.18 -8.36
CA GLU A 334 -38.39 5.71 -8.30
C GLU A 334 -38.21 4.98 -9.64
N PRO A 335 -38.78 5.44 -10.79
CA PRO A 335 -38.53 4.80 -12.08
C PRO A 335 -37.04 4.78 -12.47
N PHE A 336 -36.29 5.83 -12.14
CA PHE A 336 -34.85 5.89 -12.40
C PHE A 336 -34.08 4.93 -11.48
N ILE A 337 -34.41 4.92 -10.19
CA ILE A 337 -33.79 4.00 -9.22
C ILE A 337 -34.03 2.54 -9.66
N GLN A 338 -35.24 2.20 -10.11
CA GLN A 338 -35.54 0.88 -10.64
C GLN A 338 -34.74 0.54 -11.90
N LEU A 339 -34.60 1.48 -12.84
CA LEU A 339 -33.77 1.30 -14.03
C LEU A 339 -32.31 1.03 -13.63
N TYR A 340 -31.74 1.89 -12.79
CA TYR A 340 -30.35 1.79 -12.36
C TYR A 340 -30.08 0.45 -11.66
N PHE A 341 -30.87 0.08 -10.65
CA PHE A 341 -30.62 -1.13 -9.87
C PHE A 341 -31.03 -2.44 -10.55
N SER A 342 -31.71 -2.38 -11.71
CA SER A 342 -32.05 -3.56 -12.51
C SER A 342 -31.11 -3.77 -13.70
N ARG A 343 -30.55 -2.70 -14.27
CA ARG A 343 -29.74 -2.75 -15.50
C ARG A 343 -28.27 -2.34 -15.32
N VAL A 344 -27.98 -1.44 -14.39
CA VAL A 344 -26.65 -0.82 -14.22
C VAL A 344 -25.91 -1.38 -13.02
N PHE A 345 -26.59 -1.47 -11.88
CA PHE A 345 -26.01 -2.00 -10.65
C PHE A 345 -25.59 -3.46 -10.86
N LYS A 346 -24.32 -3.74 -10.55
CA LYS A 346 -23.81 -5.11 -10.50
C LYS A 346 -23.05 -5.31 -9.19
N PRO A 347 -23.32 -6.39 -8.42
CA PRO A 347 -22.66 -6.66 -7.15
C PRO A 347 -21.12 -6.63 -7.23
N GLU A 348 -20.54 -7.13 -8.32
CA GLU A 348 -19.10 -7.15 -8.53
C GLU A 348 -18.44 -5.76 -8.66
N TYR A 349 -19.22 -4.72 -8.92
CA TYR A 349 -18.77 -3.33 -8.99
C TYR A 349 -19.15 -2.51 -7.76
N ASN A 350 -19.93 -3.10 -6.84
CA ASN A 350 -20.28 -2.47 -5.56
C ASN A 350 -19.06 -2.49 -4.63
N VAL A 351 -18.76 -1.34 -4.05
CA VAL A 351 -17.83 -1.19 -2.93
C VAL A 351 -18.66 -0.65 -1.77
N ILE A 352 -18.60 -1.31 -0.63
CA ILE A 352 -19.42 -0.99 0.54
C ILE A 352 -18.55 -0.87 1.79
N CYS A 353 -19.07 -0.14 2.78
CA CYS A 353 -18.63 -0.25 4.16
C CYS A 353 -19.82 -0.70 5.03
N GLN A 354 -19.60 -1.66 5.94
CA GLN A 354 -20.65 -2.23 6.78
C GLN A 354 -20.42 -2.01 8.29
N VAL A 355 -21.36 -1.41 9.01
CA VAL A 355 -21.29 -1.30 10.49
C VAL A 355 -22.43 -2.13 11.07
N ASP A 356 -22.12 -2.99 12.05
CA ASP A 356 -23.11 -3.88 12.67
C ASP A 356 -23.92 -4.69 11.64
N GLN A 357 -23.23 -5.19 10.60
CA GLN A 357 -23.79 -5.92 9.45
C GLN A 357 -24.58 -5.04 8.45
N HIS A 358 -24.93 -3.80 8.78
CA HIS A 358 -25.65 -2.92 7.87
C HIS A 358 -24.72 -2.10 6.96
N THR A 359 -25.06 -1.98 5.69
CA THR A 359 -24.42 -1.12 4.70
C THR A 359 -24.60 0.35 5.09
N VAL A 360 -23.50 1.00 5.49
CA VAL A 360 -23.49 2.41 5.91
C VAL A 360 -22.92 3.35 4.87
N ALA A 361 -22.17 2.83 3.91
CA ALA A 361 -21.63 3.59 2.79
C ALA A 361 -21.52 2.67 1.56
N ALA A 362 -21.76 3.20 0.37
CA ALA A 362 -21.66 2.45 -0.86
C ALA A 362 -21.26 3.34 -2.05
N LEU A 363 -20.61 2.74 -3.04
CA LEU A 363 -20.41 3.30 -4.37
C LEU A 363 -20.31 2.18 -5.41
N GLN A 364 -20.49 2.54 -6.67
CA GLN A 364 -20.30 1.66 -7.82
C GLN A 364 -19.05 2.07 -8.60
N THR A 365 -18.28 1.07 -9.03
CA THR A 365 -17.10 1.22 -9.89
C THR A 365 -17.39 0.68 -11.29
N LEU A 366 -18.25 1.39 -12.04
CA LEU A 366 -18.77 0.93 -13.32
C LEU A 366 -17.65 0.87 -14.37
N PRO A 367 -17.45 -0.26 -15.07
CA PRO A 367 -16.40 -0.37 -16.07
C PRO A 367 -16.78 0.40 -17.34
N TYR A 368 -15.84 1.17 -17.86
CA TYR A 368 -15.93 1.86 -19.15
C TYR A 368 -14.66 1.63 -19.95
N THR A 369 -14.78 1.76 -21.27
CA THR A 369 -13.61 1.87 -22.15
C THR A 369 -13.45 3.33 -22.52
N MET A 370 -12.27 3.91 -22.27
CA MET A 370 -11.93 5.22 -22.79
C MET A 370 -11.14 5.05 -24.08
N LYS A 371 -11.62 5.64 -25.17
CA LYS A 371 -10.78 5.87 -26.34
C LYS A 371 -9.78 6.96 -25.98
N TYR A 372 -8.50 6.68 -26.18
CA TYR A 372 -7.41 7.64 -26.05
C TYR A 372 -6.60 7.60 -27.36
N TYR A 373 -7.00 8.43 -28.32
CA TYR A 373 -6.48 8.45 -29.70
C TYR A 373 -6.62 7.08 -30.39
N SER A 374 -5.51 6.37 -30.61
CA SER A 374 -5.52 5.03 -31.23
C SER A 374 -5.77 3.90 -30.22
N GLU A 375 -5.66 4.19 -28.92
CA GLU A 375 -5.73 3.18 -27.87
C GLU A 375 -7.10 3.12 -27.22
N GLU A 376 -7.45 1.93 -26.72
CA GLU A 376 -8.59 1.71 -25.85
C GLU A 376 -8.11 1.37 -24.45
N VAL A 377 -8.57 2.15 -23.47
CA VAL A 377 -8.04 2.16 -22.12
C VAL A 377 -9.13 1.79 -21.13
N ARG A 378 -8.86 0.77 -20.30
CA ARG A 378 -9.75 0.38 -19.21
C ARG A 378 -9.88 1.52 -18.19
N THR A 379 -11.10 2.00 -18.04
CA THR A 379 -11.47 3.15 -17.21
C THR A 379 -12.64 2.76 -16.32
N ALA A 380 -12.78 3.39 -15.16
CA ALA A 380 -13.95 3.23 -14.32
C ALA A 380 -14.71 4.55 -14.20
N TYR A 381 -16.03 4.47 -14.08
CA TYR A 381 -16.88 5.55 -13.66
C TYR A 381 -17.33 5.31 -12.22
N ILE A 382 -17.00 6.24 -11.32
CA ILE A 382 -17.44 6.20 -9.93
C ILE A 382 -18.84 6.77 -9.85
N SER A 383 -19.80 5.96 -9.43
CA SER A 383 -21.21 6.31 -9.35
C SER A 383 -21.78 6.08 -7.96
N GLY A 384 -22.75 6.89 -7.56
CA GLY A 384 -23.56 6.63 -6.37
C GLY A 384 -22.83 6.73 -5.02
N VAL A 385 -21.78 7.56 -4.91
CA VAL A 385 -21.02 7.70 -3.66
C VAL A 385 -21.93 8.22 -2.56
N SER A 386 -22.25 7.35 -1.62
CA SER A 386 -23.27 7.60 -0.60
C SER A 386 -22.80 7.11 0.77
N VAL A 387 -23.16 7.87 1.81
CA VAL A 387 -22.83 7.59 3.22
C VAL A 387 -24.02 7.98 4.07
N ARG A 388 -24.49 7.05 4.92
CA ARG A 388 -25.57 7.30 5.90
C ARG A 388 -25.21 8.51 6.76
N GLU A 389 -26.18 9.39 7.01
CA GLU A 389 -25.94 10.71 7.59
C GLU A 389 -25.18 10.65 8.92
N GLU A 390 -25.53 9.71 9.80
CA GLU A 390 -24.90 9.51 11.11
C GLU A 390 -23.42 9.10 11.05
N TYR A 391 -22.96 8.52 9.93
CA TYR A 391 -21.56 8.12 9.70
C TYR A 391 -20.76 9.17 8.90
N ARG A 392 -21.39 10.27 8.48
CA ARG A 392 -20.69 11.38 7.82
C ARG A 392 -19.73 12.08 8.78
N LYS A 393 -18.67 12.70 8.24
CA LYS A 393 -17.57 13.36 9.00
C LYS A 393 -16.74 12.41 9.89
N GLN A 394 -16.94 11.10 9.78
CA GLN A 394 -16.13 10.06 10.44
C GLN A 394 -15.10 9.43 9.48
N ASN A 395 -14.68 10.16 8.43
CA ASN A 395 -13.78 9.69 7.37
C ASN A 395 -14.31 8.54 6.48
N MET A 396 -15.58 8.11 6.65
CA MET A 396 -16.11 6.94 5.96
C MET A 396 -16.06 7.07 4.43
N GLY A 397 -16.44 8.22 3.87
CA GLY A 397 -16.38 8.46 2.43
C GLY A 397 -14.95 8.40 1.88
N ASN A 398 -13.97 8.93 2.61
CA ASN A 398 -12.56 8.87 2.19
C ASN A 398 -12.05 7.42 2.18
N ASN A 399 -12.39 6.63 3.21
CA ASN A 399 -12.04 5.21 3.27
C ASN A 399 -12.70 4.42 2.14
N LEU A 400 -13.97 4.72 1.81
CA LEU A 400 -14.69 4.09 0.72
C LEU A 400 -14.03 4.37 -0.64
N MET A 401 -13.66 5.63 -0.90
CA MET A 401 -12.93 6.02 -2.12
C MET A 401 -11.56 5.34 -2.20
N SER A 402 -10.80 5.33 -1.10
CA SER A 402 -9.48 4.71 -1.04
C SER A 402 -9.54 3.21 -1.37
N GLN A 403 -10.51 2.48 -0.80
CA GLN A 403 -10.78 1.08 -1.13
C GLN A 403 -11.13 0.88 -2.61
N ALA A 404 -11.99 1.75 -3.16
CA ALA A 404 -12.37 1.69 -4.56
C ALA A 404 -11.16 1.86 -5.47
N HIS A 405 -10.33 2.89 -5.24
CA HIS A 405 -9.11 3.14 -6.02
C HIS A 405 -8.11 1.98 -5.95
N PHE A 406 -7.87 1.46 -4.74
CA PHE A 406 -6.98 0.32 -4.54
C PHE A 406 -7.48 -0.93 -5.27
N ARG A 407 -8.78 -1.23 -5.20
CA ARG A 407 -9.40 -2.34 -5.94
C ARG A 407 -9.30 -2.15 -7.45
N LEU A 408 -9.46 -0.91 -7.95
CA LEU A 408 -9.34 -0.61 -9.37
C LEU A 408 -7.92 -0.78 -9.90
N TYR A 409 -6.91 -0.39 -9.11
CA TYR A 409 -5.49 -0.59 -9.47
C TYR A 409 -5.18 -2.06 -9.73
N HIS A 410 -5.62 -2.95 -8.84
CA HIS A 410 -5.42 -4.40 -9.00
C HIS A 410 -6.31 -5.06 -10.05
N LYS A 411 -7.35 -4.37 -10.51
CA LYS A 411 -8.12 -4.74 -11.72
C LYS A 411 -7.54 -4.14 -12.99
N ASP A 412 -6.32 -3.60 -12.93
CA ASP A 412 -5.59 -3.00 -14.06
C ASP A 412 -6.34 -1.83 -14.73
N ILE A 413 -7.19 -1.13 -13.98
CA ILE A 413 -7.83 0.09 -14.45
C ILE A 413 -6.78 1.21 -14.48
N VAL A 414 -6.79 2.01 -15.55
CA VAL A 414 -5.81 3.09 -15.74
C VAL A 414 -6.35 4.41 -15.20
N PHE A 415 -7.61 4.72 -15.47
CA PHE A 415 -8.25 5.97 -15.06
C PHE A 415 -9.58 5.72 -14.34
N ALA A 416 -9.94 6.63 -13.43
CA ALA A 416 -11.27 6.71 -12.85
C ALA A 416 -11.87 8.08 -13.13
N THR A 417 -13.16 8.13 -13.42
CA THR A 417 -13.88 9.35 -13.79
C THR A 417 -15.15 9.47 -12.95
N LEU A 418 -15.63 10.70 -12.75
CA LEU A 418 -16.87 10.99 -12.05
C LEU A 418 -17.42 12.36 -12.40
N ILE A 419 -18.70 12.59 -12.10
CA ILE A 419 -19.33 13.90 -12.13
C ILE A 419 -19.74 14.25 -10.68
N PRO A 420 -19.18 15.30 -10.07
CA PRO A 420 -19.61 15.72 -8.74
C PRO A 420 -21.02 16.32 -8.78
N ALA A 421 -21.92 15.81 -7.93
CA ALA A 421 -23.32 16.25 -7.88
C ALA A 421 -23.51 17.68 -7.32
N GLU A 422 -22.55 18.18 -6.53
CA GLU A 422 -22.60 19.47 -5.86
C GLU A 422 -21.25 20.20 -5.98
N GLU A 423 -21.25 21.53 -5.95
CA GLU A 423 -20.05 22.33 -6.21
C GLU A 423 -18.92 22.10 -5.18
N TRP A 424 -19.26 21.85 -3.90
CA TRP A 424 -18.26 21.57 -2.86
C TRP A 424 -17.61 20.19 -3.03
N LEU A 425 -18.24 19.25 -3.75
CA LEU A 425 -17.71 17.90 -3.96
C LEU A 425 -16.46 17.92 -4.85
N TYR A 426 -16.31 18.93 -5.72
CA TYR A 426 -15.08 19.06 -6.52
C TYR A 426 -13.83 19.19 -5.65
N ASP A 427 -13.90 19.98 -4.58
CA ASP A 427 -12.78 20.14 -3.65
C ASP A 427 -12.55 18.87 -2.82
N TRP A 428 -13.61 18.11 -2.54
CA TRP A 428 -13.50 16.83 -1.86
C TRP A 428 -12.82 15.78 -2.73
N TYR A 429 -13.27 15.61 -3.98
CA TYR A 429 -12.65 14.70 -4.93
C TYR A 429 -11.24 15.12 -5.34
N ALA A 430 -10.92 16.42 -5.35
CA ALA A 430 -9.54 16.89 -5.54
C ALA A 430 -8.58 16.36 -4.46
N ARG A 431 -9.04 16.29 -3.19
CA ARG A 431 -8.26 15.65 -2.11
C ARG A 431 -8.12 14.14 -2.29
N CYS A 432 -9.02 13.52 -3.04
CA CYS A 432 -8.93 12.14 -3.47
C CYS A 432 -8.14 11.97 -4.78
N GLY A 433 -7.38 12.97 -5.24
CA GLY A 433 -6.48 12.86 -6.41
C GLY A 433 -7.15 13.06 -7.77
N TYR A 434 -8.38 13.57 -7.83
CA TYR A 434 -9.07 13.90 -9.08
C TYR A 434 -8.73 15.31 -9.57
N THR A 435 -8.68 15.50 -10.89
CA THR A 435 -8.56 16.80 -11.56
C THR A 435 -9.69 17.04 -12.56
N ARG A 436 -9.89 18.30 -12.99
CA ARG A 436 -10.99 18.74 -13.87
C ARG A 436 -10.65 18.66 -15.37
N ASN A 437 -9.83 17.69 -15.78
CA ASN A 437 -9.37 17.54 -17.16
C ASN A 437 -10.36 16.83 -18.10
N ILE A 438 -11.57 16.53 -17.64
CA ILE A 438 -12.60 15.86 -18.46
C ILE A 438 -13.92 16.61 -18.37
N THR A 439 -14.66 16.66 -19.48
CA THR A 439 -15.94 17.37 -19.57
C THR A 439 -17.03 16.42 -20.02
N CYS A 440 -18.19 16.43 -19.36
CA CYS A 440 -19.38 15.77 -19.86
C CYS A 440 -20.07 16.69 -20.88
N THR A 441 -20.12 16.24 -22.13
CA THR A 441 -20.67 16.98 -23.27
C THR A 441 -22.08 16.47 -23.62
N PRO A 442 -22.96 17.32 -24.17
CA PRO A 442 -24.26 16.87 -24.65
C PRO A 442 -24.16 15.75 -25.69
N GLY A 443 -25.09 14.81 -25.61
CA GLY A 443 -25.21 13.74 -26.60
C GLY A 443 -25.70 14.22 -27.97
N PRO A 444 -25.71 13.33 -28.98
CA PRO A 444 -26.26 13.65 -30.30
C PRO A 444 -27.78 13.88 -30.20
N LYS A 445 -28.29 14.77 -31.06
CA LYS A 445 -29.74 15.03 -31.16
C LYS A 445 -30.47 13.76 -31.59
N GLU A 446 -31.69 13.58 -31.10
CA GLU A 446 -32.56 12.43 -31.42
C GLU A 446 -31.92 11.07 -31.08
N ILE A 447 -31.21 10.97 -29.95
CA ILE A 447 -30.58 9.74 -29.45
C ILE A 447 -31.52 8.54 -29.43
N ASP A 448 -32.82 8.72 -29.17
CA ASP A 448 -33.80 7.62 -29.16
C ASP A 448 -33.96 6.92 -30.52
N LYS A 449 -33.55 7.56 -31.62
CA LYS A 449 -33.71 7.04 -32.99
C LYS A 449 -32.40 6.54 -33.61
N ILE A 450 -31.26 6.78 -32.98
CA ILE A 450 -29.95 6.36 -33.53
C ILE A 450 -29.74 4.87 -33.27
N ASP A 451 -29.24 4.14 -34.26
CA ASP A 451 -28.74 2.77 -34.05
C ASP A 451 -27.33 2.80 -33.44
N PHE A 452 -26.93 1.69 -32.79
CA PHE A 452 -25.63 1.63 -32.12
C PHE A 452 -24.46 1.85 -33.07
N LYS A 453 -24.53 1.36 -34.31
CA LYS A 453 -23.45 1.53 -35.27
C LYS A 453 -23.19 3.01 -35.59
N THR A 454 -24.25 3.76 -35.87
CA THR A 454 -24.17 5.20 -36.18
C THR A 454 -23.72 5.99 -34.95
N PHE A 455 -24.15 5.58 -33.76
CA PHE A 455 -23.70 6.15 -32.50
C PHE A 455 -22.22 5.86 -32.22
N ASP A 456 -21.76 4.63 -32.44
CA ASP A 456 -20.37 4.23 -32.25
C ASP A 456 -19.43 5.00 -33.19
N GLU A 457 -19.82 5.14 -34.46
CA GLU A 457 -19.14 6.00 -35.43
C GLU A 457 -19.12 7.48 -35.00
N TRP A 458 -20.12 7.95 -34.26
CA TRP A 458 -20.17 9.31 -33.75
C TRP A 458 -19.22 9.50 -32.56
N GLN A 459 -19.26 8.64 -31.54
CA GLN A 459 -18.38 8.75 -30.38
C GLN A 459 -16.91 8.58 -30.78
N ARG A 460 -16.60 7.62 -31.67
CA ARG A 460 -15.23 7.32 -32.10
C ARG A 460 -14.61 8.39 -33.00
N LYS A 461 -15.34 9.42 -33.44
CA LYS A 461 -14.75 10.60 -34.10
C LYS A 461 -13.99 11.51 -33.14
N LYS A 462 -14.30 11.46 -31.85
CA LYS A 462 -13.61 12.22 -30.81
C LYS A 462 -12.24 11.59 -30.54
N ASP A 463 -11.24 12.41 -30.22
CA ASP A 463 -9.89 11.91 -29.95
C ASP A 463 -9.82 11.18 -28.60
N CYS A 464 -10.41 11.77 -27.56
CA CYS A 464 -10.44 11.22 -26.20
C CYS A 464 -11.87 11.18 -25.67
N VAL A 465 -12.47 10.00 -25.55
CA VAL A 465 -13.86 9.89 -25.04
C VAL A 465 -14.13 8.58 -24.30
N LEU A 466 -14.94 8.64 -23.24
CA LEU A 466 -15.56 7.43 -22.67
C LEU A 466 -16.58 6.85 -23.65
N LEU A 467 -16.35 5.61 -24.07
CA LEU A 467 -17.19 4.90 -25.01
C LEU A 467 -18.33 4.20 -24.28
N HIS A 468 -19.53 4.30 -24.85
CA HIS A 468 -20.66 3.44 -24.50
C HIS A 468 -20.72 2.26 -25.45
N ASP A 469 -21.07 1.10 -24.92
CA ASP A 469 -21.41 -0.07 -25.72
C ASP A 469 -22.90 -0.09 -26.10
N GLU A 470 -23.32 -1.15 -26.78
CA GLU A 470 -24.70 -1.28 -27.24
C GLU A 470 -25.69 -1.37 -26.08
N GLU A 471 -25.33 -2.05 -24.99
CA GLU A 471 -26.18 -2.13 -23.79
C GLU A 471 -26.31 -0.76 -23.11
N GLY A 472 -25.20 -0.04 -22.96
CA GLY A 472 -25.16 1.31 -22.41
C GLY A 472 -26.06 2.28 -23.20
N LEU A 473 -25.98 2.25 -24.54
CA LEU A 473 -26.85 3.08 -25.38
C LEU A 473 -28.34 2.78 -25.16
N GLU A 474 -28.72 1.51 -25.02
CA GLU A 474 -30.12 1.15 -24.78
C GLU A 474 -30.61 1.60 -23.39
N ILE A 475 -29.76 1.53 -22.36
CA ILE A 475 -30.07 2.05 -21.01
C ILE A 475 -30.24 3.58 -21.07
N ILE A 476 -29.37 4.30 -21.78
CA ILE A 476 -29.47 5.75 -21.98
C ILE A 476 -30.79 6.13 -22.66
N LYS A 477 -31.18 5.41 -23.71
CA LYS A 477 -32.47 5.65 -24.39
C LYS A 477 -33.65 5.39 -23.46
N GLU A 478 -33.54 4.41 -22.57
CA GLU A 478 -34.58 4.14 -21.57
C GLU A 478 -34.69 5.27 -20.53
N ASP A 479 -33.56 5.74 -20.00
CA ASP A 479 -33.48 6.88 -19.08
C ASP A 479 -34.03 8.18 -19.71
N ASN A 480 -33.66 8.47 -20.95
CA ASN A 480 -34.17 9.63 -21.69
C ASN A 480 -35.71 9.55 -21.87
N ARG A 481 -36.25 8.36 -22.19
CA ARG A 481 -37.71 8.14 -22.28
C ARG A 481 -38.40 8.35 -20.93
N LEU A 482 -37.80 7.91 -19.83
CA LEU A 482 -38.31 8.16 -18.47
C LEU A 482 -38.33 9.65 -18.15
N THR A 483 -37.23 10.35 -18.42
CA THR A 483 -37.08 11.79 -18.20
C THR A 483 -38.13 12.60 -18.98
N LEU A 484 -38.32 12.30 -20.27
CA LEU A 484 -39.34 12.96 -21.11
C LEU A 484 -40.77 12.69 -20.64
N THR A 485 -41.03 11.51 -20.05
CA THR A 485 -42.34 11.15 -19.51
C THR A 485 -42.64 11.92 -18.23
N LEU A 486 -41.65 12.10 -17.37
CA LEU A 486 -41.77 12.78 -16.08
C LEU A 486 -41.71 14.30 -16.19
N ASN A 487 -40.98 14.83 -17.17
CA ASN A 487 -40.90 16.26 -17.47
C ASN A 487 -41.00 16.52 -18.98
N PRO A 488 -42.22 16.56 -19.54
CA PRO A 488 -42.46 16.74 -20.99
C PRO A 488 -41.97 18.08 -21.54
N THR A 489 -41.74 19.07 -20.67
CA THR A 489 -41.22 20.40 -20.99
C THR A 489 -39.72 20.56 -20.72
N GLY A 490 -39.07 19.52 -20.19
CA GLY A 490 -37.63 19.52 -19.90
C GLY A 490 -36.83 19.64 -21.19
N GLN A 491 -36.03 20.70 -21.32
CA GLN A 491 -35.04 20.79 -22.38
C GLN A 491 -33.93 19.79 -22.09
N GLN A 492 -33.51 19.02 -23.11
CA GLN A 492 -32.27 18.23 -23.02
C GLN A 492 -31.13 19.12 -22.53
N GLU A 493 -30.27 18.57 -21.68
CA GLU A 493 -29.14 19.31 -21.15
C GLU A 493 -28.22 19.74 -22.30
N THR A 494 -28.13 21.05 -22.51
CA THR A 494 -27.42 21.64 -23.66
C THR A 494 -26.07 22.24 -23.28
N LYS A 495 -25.70 22.12 -22.01
CA LYS A 495 -24.48 22.71 -21.45
C LYS A 495 -23.49 21.62 -21.12
N ASP A 496 -22.22 21.96 -21.29
CA ASP A 496 -21.12 21.15 -20.82
C ASP A 496 -21.10 21.15 -19.28
N ILE A 497 -20.92 19.98 -18.69
CA ILE A 497 -20.79 19.80 -17.24
C ILE A 497 -19.33 19.46 -16.94
N PRO A 498 -18.64 20.24 -16.09
CA PRO A 498 -17.31 19.88 -15.63
C PRO A 498 -17.34 18.52 -14.94
N ALA A 499 -16.51 17.59 -15.38
CA ALA A 499 -16.34 16.30 -14.76
C ALA A 499 -14.92 16.21 -14.19
N MET A 500 -14.60 15.10 -13.52
CA MET A 500 -13.27 14.89 -12.98
C MET A 500 -12.70 13.53 -13.37
N ILE A 501 -11.37 13.49 -13.52
CA ILE A 501 -10.59 12.29 -13.84
C ILE A 501 -9.43 12.14 -12.85
N ARG A 502 -9.12 10.90 -12.50
CA ARG A 502 -7.98 10.50 -11.69
C ARG A 502 -7.17 9.43 -12.40
N VAL A 503 -5.85 9.52 -12.31
CA VAL A 503 -4.94 8.40 -12.64
C VAL A 503 -5.02 7.35 -11.54
N ILE A 504 -5.39 6.12 -11.90
CA ILE A 504 -5.36 4.95 -11.03
C ILE A 504 -4.01 4.25 -11.13
N ASN A 505 -3.54 3.97 -12.35
CA ASN A 505 -2.26 3.31 -12.59
C ASN A 505 -1.29 4.26 -13.29
N ALA A 506 -0.32 4.79 -12.54
CA ALA A 506 0.62 5.80 -13.05
C ALA A 506 1.55 5.26 -14.16
N GLU A 507 1.99 4.01 -14.06
CA GLU A 507 2.84 3.37 -15.07
C GLU A 507 2.13 3.31 -16.42
N LYS A 508 0.91 2.74 -16.44
CA LYS A 508 0.11 2.61 -17.66
C LYS A 508 -0.31 3.95 -18.24
N ALA A 509 -0.64 4.92 -17.39
CA ALA A 509 -0.96 6.27 -17.84
C ALA A 509 0.26 6.94 -18.51
N LEU A 510 1.45 6.77 -17.95
CA LEU A 510 2.69 7.28 -18.54
C LEU A 510 3.09 6.52 -19.81
N GLU A 511 2.79 5.23 -19.93
CA GLU A 511 3.00 4.47 -21.17
C GLU A 511 2.19 5.06 -22.32
N LEU A 512 0.91 5.36 -22.09
CA LEU A 512 0.04 6.03 -23.06
C LEU A 512 0.60 7.41 -23.46
N TYR A 513 1.05 8.18 -22.47
CA TYR A 513 1.68 9.48 -22.70
C TYR A 513 2.97 9.36 -23.53
N ALA A 514 3.86 8.44 -23.16
CA ALA A 514 5.13 8.23 -23.83
C ALA A 514 4.93 7.82 -25.30
N GLN A 515 4.01 6.90 -25.57
CA GLN A 515 3.70 6.44 -26.93
C GLN A 515 3.27 7.60 -27.85
N ARG A 516 2.52 8.57 -27.31
CA ARG A 516 2.11 9.77 -28.05
C ARG A 516 3.20 10.82 -28.20
N HIS A 517 4.16 10.82 -27.28
CA HIS A 517 5.25 11.78 -27.23
C HIS A 517 6.64 11.09 -27.30
N PRO A 518 6.94 10.35 -28.39
CA PRO A 518 8.18 9.57 -28.50
C PRO A 518 9.45 10.43 -28.49
N GLU A 519 9.32 11.73 -28.75
CA GLU A 519 10.39 12.72 -28.66
C GLU A 519 10.76 13.10 -27.22
N ARG A 520 9.89 12.86 -26.25
CA ARG A 520 10.14 13.20 -24.85
C ARG A 520 11.16 12.23 -24.24
N THR A 521 12.07 12.80 -23.48
CA THR A 521 12.98 12.04 -22.62
C THR A 521 13.10 12.79 -21.31
N GLU A 522 12.56 12.22 -20.25
CA GLU A 522 12.51 12.84 -18.93
C GLU A 522 12.34 11.79 -17.84
N ASN A 523 12.64 12.19 -16.61
CA ASN A 523 12.45 11.36 -15.43
C ASN A 523 11.33 11.99 -14.58
N ILE A 524 10.34 11.18 -14.19
CA ILE A 524 9.21 11.59 -13.37
C ILE A 524 9.23 10.80 -12.07
N ARG A 525 8.98 11.47 -10.95
CA ARG A 525 8.67 10.84 -9.67
C ARG A 525 7.23 11.13 -9.35
N VAL A 526 6.44 10.08 -9.18
CA VAL A 526 5.11 10.23 -8.59
C VAL A 526 5.24 10.08 -7.09
N TYR A 527 4.58 10.93 -6.31
CA TYR A 527 4.62 10.90 -4.86
C TYR A 527 3.27 11.28 -4.23
N ASP A 528 3.12 10.96 -2.94
CA ASP A 528 1.94 11.31 -2.14
C ASP A 528 0.59 10.76 -2.63
N ASP A 529 0.58 9.65 -3.37
CA ASP A 529 -0.64 8.87 -3.59
C ASP A 529 -0.87 7.94 -2.38
N SER A 530 -1.72 8.37 -1.45
CA SER A 530 -2.05 7.60 -0.23
C SER A 530 -2.99 6.42 -0.50
N ASP A 531 -3.82 6.51 -1.55
CA ASP A 531 -4.78 5.45 -1.88
C ASP A 531 -4.08 4.32 -2.66
N ILE A 532 -3.09 4.66 -3.48
CA ILE A 532 -2.35 3.70 -4.32
C ILE A 532 -0.83 3.91 -4.12
N PRO A 533 -0.24 3.42 -3.03
CA PRO A 533 1.19 3.59 -2.74
C PRO A 533 2.15 3.04 -3.80
N MET A 534 1.68 2.10 -4.62
CA MET A 534 2.41 1.51 -5.74
C MET A 534 2.77 2.54 -6.82
N ASN A 535 1.97 3.61 -6.95
CA ASN A 535 2.26 4.72 -7.84
C ASN A 535 3.47 5.53 -7.37
N ASN A 536 3.80 5.54 -6.07
CA ASN A 536 4.83 6.41 -5.49
C ASN A 536 6.27 5.95 -5.80
N THR A 537 6.70 6.09 -7.04
CA THR A 537 8.00 5.62 -7.53
C THR A 537 8.54 6.50 -8.66
N TYR A 538 9.68 6.11 -9.25
CA TYR A 538 10.33 6.80 -10.35
C TYR A 538 10.03 6.11 -11.69
N PHE A 539 9.86 6.93 -12.72
CA PHE A 539 9.60 6.52 -14.09
C PHE A 539 10.55 7.24 -15.02
N GLN A 540 11.26 6.49 -15.86
CA GLN A 540 12.04 7.05 -16.96
C GLN A 540 11.25 6.94 -18.25
N ILE A 541 10.98 8.07 -18.90
CA ILE A 541 10.38 8.14 -20.22
C ILE A 541 11.50 8.31 -21.24
N LYS A 542 11.55 7.46 -22.26
CA LYS A 542 12.53 7.58 -23.34
C LYS A 542 12.06 6.84 -24.59
N ARG A 543 12.07 7.53 -25.74
CA ARG A 543 11.74 6.95 -27.06
C ARG A 543 10.38 6.24 -27.08
N GLY A 544 9.38 6.82 -26.43
CA GLY A 544 8.03 6.26 -26.35
C GLY A 544 7.85 5.07 -25.40
N HIS A 545 8.85 4.78 -24.57
CA HIS A 545 8.78 3.74 -23.55
C HIS A 545 8.91 4.32 -22.15
N VAL A 546 8.30 3.63 -21.19
CA VAL A 546 8.41 3.91 -19.76
C VAL A 546 9.17 2.76 -19.12
N VAL A 547 10.11 3.11 -18.24
CA VAL A 547 10.77 2.16 -17.35
C VAL A 547 10.50 2.59 -15.92
N ARG A 548 9.77 1.77 -15.18
CA ARG A 548 9.58 1.93 -13.75
C ARG A 548 10.86 1.52 -13.01
N THR A 549 11.28 2.30 -12.04
CA THR A 549 12.46 2.00 -11.21
C THR A 549 12.28 2.49 -9.79
N ASN A 550 12.82 1.72 -8.85
CA ASN A 550 12.84 2.10 -7.43
C ASN A 550 14.04 3.00 -7.08
N ARG A 551 14.93 3.28 -8.05
CA ARG A 551 16.10 4.14 -7.84
C ARG A 551 15.76 5.59 -8.16
N PRO A 552 16.21 6.56 -7.34
CA PRO A 552 16.17 7.95 -7.69
C PRO A 552 16.85 8.20 -9.05
N LEU A 553 16.15 8.91 -9.93
CA LEU A 553 16.67 9.31 -11.22
C LEU A 553 17.20 10.75 -11.15
N PRO A 554 18.29 11.09 -11.86
CA PRO A 554 18.76 12.48 -11.92
C PRO A 554 17.75 13.39 -12.61
N ASP A 555 17.76 14.68 -12.28
CA ASP A 555 16.92 15.71 -12.92
C ASP A 555 15.42 15.38 -12.96
N THR A 556 14.92 14.72 -11.91
CA THR A 556 13.55 14.22 -11.85
C THR A 556 12.52 15.31 -11.54
N ARG A 557 11.43 15.35 -12.33
CA ARG A 557 10.22 16.13 -12.00
C ARG A 557 9.34 15.36 -11.03
N SER A 558 9.07 15.92 -9.86
CA SER A 558 8.16 15.31 -8.88
C SER A 558 6.73 15.83 -9.09
N LEU A 559 5.76 14.91 -9.16
CA LEU A 559 4.33 15.20 -9.36
C LEU A 559 3.50 14.37 -8.37
N THR A 560 2.47 14.96 -7.79
CA THR A 560 1.38 14.21 -7.15
C THR A 560 0.54 13.49 -8.21
N ILE A 561 -0.36 12.59 -7.80
CA ILE A 561 -1.22 11.87 -8.75
C ILE A 561 -2.14 12.81 -9.55
N ALA A 562 -2.59 13.91 -8.94
CA ALA A 562 -3.40 14.92 -9.62
C ALA A 562 -2.56 15.74 -10.60
N GLU A 563 -1.37 16.20 -10.19
CA GLU A 563 -0.45 16.92 -11.09
C GLU A 563 0.04 16.03 -12.24
N LEU A 564 0.14 14.71 -12.03
CA LEU A 564 0.42 13.75 -13.08
C LEU A 564 -0.73 13.70 -14.11
N ALA A 565 -1.98 13.69 -13.65
CA ALA A 565 -3.14 13.75 -14.54
C ALA A 565 -3.13 15.06 -15.35
N ASP A 566 -2.91 16.21 -14.69
CA ASP A 566 -2.78 17.51 -15.35
C ASP A 566 -1.64 17.51 -16.37
N TYR A 567 -0.53 16.85 -16.05
CA TYR A 567 0.64 16.75 -16.91
C TYR A 567 0.36 15.94 -18.18
N ILE A 568 -0.22 14.76 -18.02
CA ILE A 568 -0.52 13.84 -19.13
C ILE A 568 -1.57 14.47 -20.07
N PHE A 569 -2.59 15.09 -19.51
CA PHE A 569 -3.75 15.57 -20.25
C PHE A 569 -3.72 17.06 -20.60
N LYS A 570 -2.58 17.74 -20.42
CA LYS A 570 -2.46 19.19 -20.59
C LYS A 570 -2.96 19.69 -21.95
N ASP A 571 -2.67 18.92 -23.01
CA ASP A 571 -2.97 19.27 -24.39
C ASP A 571 -4.13 18.44 -24.97
N ASP A 572 -4.83 17.67 -24.13
CA ASP A 572 -5.92 16.78 -24.53
C ASP A 572 -7.29 17.36 -24.17
N SER A 573 -8.29 17.10 -25.01
CA SER A 573 -9.70 17.42 -24.73
C SER A 573 -10.44 16.13 -24.41
N LEU A 574 -10.46 15.73 -23.13
CA LEU A 574 -11.16 14.53 -22.71
C LEU A 574 -12.65 14.80 -22.57
N GLU A 575 -13.44 13.90 -23.13
CA GLU A 575 -14.89 13.99 -23.10
C GLU A 575 -15.52 12.74 -22.48
N MET A 576 -16.63 12.95 -21.78
CA MET A 576 -17.65 11.92 -21.57
C MET A 576 -18.98 12.49 -22.08
N ASN A 577 -20.00 11.66 -22.23
CA ASN A 577 -21.33 12.11 -22.65
C ASN A 577 -22.35 11.07 -22.19
N LEU A 578 -23.63 11.46 -22.17
CA LEU A 578 -24.74 10.54 -21.90
C LEU A 578 -24.54 9.72 -20.60
N MET A 579 -23.92 10.32 -19.60
CA MET A 579 -23.91 9.72 -18.27
C MET A 579 -25.33 9.79 -17.73
N LEU A 580 -25.79 8.71 -17.08
CA LEU A 580 -27.12 8.66 -16.47
C LEU A 580 -27.28 9.81 -15.46
N ASN A 581 -28.50 10.34 -15.37
CA ASN A 581 -28.85 11.49 -14.52
C ASN A 581 -28.30 11.39 -13.09
#